data_AF-A0A4Q8TM44-F1
#
_entry.id   AF-A0A4Q8TM44-F1
#
_cell.length_a   1.000
_cell.length_b   1.000
_cell.length_c   1.000
_cell.angle_alpha   90.00
_cell.angle_beta   90.00
_cell.angle_gamma   90.00
#
_symmetry.space_group_name_H-M   'P 1'
#
loop_
_entity.id
_entity.type
_entity.pdbx_description
1 polymer ?
#
loop_
_entity_poly.entity_id
_entity_poly.type
_entity_poly.pdbx_seq_one_letter_code
_entity_poly.pdbx_strand_id
1 'polypeptide(L)'
;MPPYNLNDAQQQTVSKNPALDAPLTVLDFFLMSLLSFVPIIGFIFLLIWAFSGNTNINRKNYARAALIWILVSIGLVILLSIIGGGILNSMM
;
A
#
# COMPACT_ATOMS: atom_id res chain seq x y z
N MET A 1 -36.01 -25.54 -23.38
CA MET A 1 -34.92 -25.33 -22.41
C MET A 1 -34.37 -23.93 -22.62
N PRO A 2 -34.42 -23.03 -21.62
CA PRO A 2 -33.77 -21.73 -21.71
C PRO A 2 -32.25 -21.93 -21.83
N PRO A 3 -31.53 -21.12 -22.63
CA PRO A 3 -30.08 -21.24 -22.79
C PRO A 3 -29.37 -20.95 -21.47
N TYR A 4 -28.43 -21.83 -21.08
CA TYR A 4 -27.57 -21.60 -19.91
C TYR A 4 -26.61 -20.45 -20.22
N ASN A 5 -26.82 -19.31 -19.57
CA ASN A 5 -26.00 -18.11 -19.71
C ASN A 5 -24.70 -18.26 -18.89
N LEU A 6 -23.59 -18.53 -19.57
CA LEU A 6 -22.26 -18.64 -18.95
C LEU A 6 -21.74 -17.30 -18.37
N ASN A 7 -22.35 -16.17 -18.71
CA ASN A 7 -21.95 -14.85 -18.20
C ASN A 7 -22.41 -14.64 -16.75
N ASP A 8 -23.42 -15.36 -16.29
CA ASP A 8 -23.87 -15.32 -14.89
C ASP A 8 -22.88 -16.05 -13.95
N ALA A 9 -22.17 -17.06 -14.49
CA ALA A 9 -21.11 -17.79 -13.78
C ALA A 9 -19.78 -17.01 -13.71
N GLN A 10 -19.69 -15.83 -14.32
CA GLN A 10 -18.52 -14.94 -14.23
C GLN A 10 -18.78 -13.72 -13.32
N GLN A 11 -19.87 -13.70 -12.54
CA GLN A 11 -20.14 -12.67 -11.54
C GLN A 11 -19.83 -13.11 -10.11
N GLN A 12 -18.89 -14.05 -9.94
CA GLN A 12 -18.54 -14.56 -8.62
C GLN A 12 -17.57 -13.59 -7.89
N THR A 13 -18.17 -12.79 -7.00
CA THR A 13 -17.62 -12.20 -5.76
C THR A 13 -16.61 -11.05 -5.83
N VAL A 14 -16.92 -9.95 -6.51
CA VAL A 14 -16.52 -8.61 -6.04
C VAL A 14 -17.68 -7.68 -6.34
N SER A 15 -18.30 -7.09 -5.31
CA SER A 15 -19.25 -5.99 -5.53
C SER A 15 -18.48 -4.88 -6.23
N LYS A 16 -18.60 -4.80 -7.57
CA LYS A 16 -17.96 -3.79 -8.41
C LYS A 16 -18.64 -2.47 -8.07
N ASN A 17 -18.23 -1.86 -6.96
CA ASN A 17 -18.61 -0.50 -6.65
C ASN A 17 -17.77 0.38 -7.57
N PRO A 18 -18.36 0.98 -8.64
CA PRO A 18 -17.60 1.71 -9.63
C PRO A 18 -16.79 2.87 -9.03
N ALA A 19 -17.16 3.37 -7.84
CA ALA A 19 -16.39 4.38 -7.11
C ALA A 19 -15.11 3.82 -6.45
N LEU A 20 -15.08 2.54 -6.07
CA LEU A 20 -13.90 1.89 -5.47
C LEU A 20 -12.88 1.41 -6.52
N ASP A 21 -13.32 1.21 -7.75
CA ASP A 21 -12.47 0.78 -8.86
C ASP A 21 -12.02 1.96 -9.76
N ALA A 22 -12.59 3.15 -9.56
CA ALA A 22 -12.24 4.33 -10.34
C ALA A 22 -10.74 4.67 -10.19
N PRO A 23 -10.06 5.06 -11.28
CA PRO A 23 -8.67 5.51 -11.19
C PRO A 23 -8.59 6.78 -10.34
N LEU A 24 -7.59 6.84 -9.46
CA LEU A 24 -7.32 8.02 -8.66
C LEU A 24 -6.57 9.07 -9.49
N THR A 25 -6.83 10.34 -9.21
CA THR A 25 -6.16 11.44 -9.88
C THR A 25 -4.74 11.61 -9.35
N VAL A 26 -3.89 12.35 -10.09
CA VAL A 26 -2.54 12.68 -9.64
C VAL A 26 -2.56 13.43 -8.30
N LEU A 27 -3.56 14.30 -8.10
CA LEU A 27 -3.71 15.06 -6.86
C LEU A 27 -4.00 14.14 -5.66
N ASP A 28 -4.77 13.07 -5.86
CA ASP A 28 -5.03 12.09 -4.80
C ASP A 28 -3.74 11.40 -4.34
N PHE A 29 -2.86 11.03 -5.28
CA PHE A 29 -1.54 10.45 -4.96
C PHE A 29 -0.62 11.46 -4.28
N PHE A 30 -0.66 12.73 -4.71
CA PHE A 30 0.09 13.80 -4.07
C PHE A 30 -0.34 13.98 -2.61
N LEU A 31 -1.65 14.06 -2.34
CA LEU A 31 -2.19 14.18 -0.99
C LEU A 31 -1.91 12.95 -0.13
N MET A 32 -2.03 11.74 -0.70
CA MET A 32 -1.62 10.51 -0.01
C MET A 32 -0.15 10.54 0.39
N SER A 33 0.72 11.00 -0.51
CA SER A 33 2.17 11.09 -0.24
C SER A 33 2.46 12.14 0.84
N LEU A 34 1.80 13.30 0.75
CA LEU A 34 1.92 14.37 1.74
C LEU A 34 1.50 13.89 3.14
N LEU A 35 0.38 13.17 3.24
CA LEU A 35 -0.09 12.60 4.51
C LEU A 35 0.89 11.55 5.05
N SER A 36 1.48 10.73 4.16
CA SER A 36 2.42 9.67 4.53
C SER A 36 3.73 10.21 5.11
N PHE A 37 4.09 11.47 4.82
CA PHE A 37 5.26 12.12 5.43
C PHE A 37 5.09 12.44 6.91
N VAL A 38 3.85 12.50 7.41
CA VAL A 38 3.60 12.66 8.84
C VAL A 38 3.71 11.27 9.50
N PRO A 39 4.71 11.00 10.35
CA PRO A 39 5.08 9.63 10.71
C PRO A 39 3.95 8.87 11.42
N ILE A 40 3.35 9.44 12.48
CA ILE A 40 2.32 8.73 13.25
C ILE A 40 0.99 8.70 12.49
N ILE A 41 0.51 9.86 12.04
CA ILE A 41 -0.80 9.98 11.38
C ILE A 41 -0.77 9.26 10.03
N GLY A 42 0.27 9.48 9.23
CA GLY A 42 0.46 8.81 7.95
C GLY A 42 0.51 7.29 8.10
N PHE A 43 1.27 6.78 9.08
CA PHE A 43 1.31 5.33 9.34
C PHE A 43 -0.07 4.76 9.69
N ILE A 44 -0.86 5.42 10.53
CA ILE A 44 -2.23 4.98 10.86
C ILE A 44 -3.12 4.94 9.61
N PHE A 45 -3.07 5.99 8.78
CA PHE A 45 -3.85 6.01 7.53
C PHE A 45 -3.43 4.93 6.54
N LEU A 46 -2.13 4.62 6.44
CA LEU A 46 -1.64 3.50 5.64
C LEU A 46 -2.22 2.16 6.12
N LEU A 47 -2.31 1.93 7.43
CA LEU A 47 -2.94 0.72 7.97
C LEU A 47 -4.45 0.67 7.64
N ILE A 48 -5.16 1.78 7.85
CA ILE A 48 -6.59 1.89 7.53
C ILE A 48 -6.82 1.55 6.05
N TRP A 49 -6.05 2.14 5.13
CA TRP A 49 -6.23 1.91 3.70
C TRP A 49 -5.77 0.52 3.24
N ALA A 50 -4.69 -0.02 3.81
CA ALA A 50 -4.16 -1.32 3.42
C ALA A 50 -5.11 -2.48 3.77
N PHE A 51 -5.82 -2.35 4.90
CA PHE A 51 -6.67 -3.41 5.46
C PHE A 51 -8.18 -3.15 5.36
N SER A 52 -8.61 -1.93 5.00
CA SER A 52 -10.04 -1.64 4.80
C SER A 52 -10.64 -2.45 3.64
N GLY A 53 -11.88 -2.90 3.85
CA GLY A 53 -12.73 -3.52 2.83
C GLY A 53 -13.49 -2.52 1.96
N ASN A 54 -13.56 -1.25 2.38
CA ASN A 54 -14.29 -0.18 1.71
C ASN A 54 -13.35 0.98 1.35
N THR A 55 -12.36 0.72 0.51
CA THR A 55 -11.39 1.71 0.06
C THR A 55 -11.02 1.43 -1.39
N ASN A 56 -10.77 2.49 -2.16
CA ASN A 56 -10.39 2.39 -3.55
C ASN A 56 -9.18 1.46 -3.74
N ILE A 57 -9.23 0.59 -4.76
CA ILE A 57 -8.20 -0.43 -4.98
C ILE A 57 -6.80 0.18 -5.18
N ASN A 58 -6.70 1.33 -5.85
CA ASN A 58 -5.43 2.02 -6.08
C ASN A 58 -4.83 2.55 -4.77
N ARG A 59 -5.68 3.14 -3.90
CA ARG A 59 -5.28 3.62 -2.57
C ARG A 59 -4.84 2.47 -1.66
N LYS A 60 -5.57 1.35 -1.71
CA LYS A 60 -5.23 0.13 -0.96
C LYS A 60 -3.89 -0.46 -1.39
N ASN A 61 -3.64 -0.54 -2.69
CA ASN A 61 -2.37 -1.04 -3.22
C ASN A 61 -1.21 -0.10 -2.91
N TYR A 62 -1.41 1.22 -3.02
CA TYR A 62 -0.43 2.21 -2.57
C TYR A 62 -0.07 2.03 -1.11
N ALA A 63 -1.08 1.88 -0.23
CA ALA A 63 -0.84 1.75 1.19
C ALA A 63 -0.05 0.47 1.54
N ARG A 64 -0.37 -0.64 0.90
CA ARG A 64 0.38 -1.90 1.05
C ARG A 64 1.82 -1.77 0.56
N ALA A 65 2.05 -1.12 -0.59
CA ALA A 65 3.39 -0.87 -1.11
C ALA A 65 4.21 0.02 -0.16
N ALA A 66 3.60 1.08 0.39
CA ALA A 66 4.26 1.96 1.35
C ALA A 66 4.65 1.22 2.64
N LEU A 67 3.81 0.34 3.17
CA LEU A 67 4.13 -0.50 4.33
C LEU A 67 5.31 -1.45 4.05
N ILE A 68 5.37 -2.04 2.85
CA ILE A 68 6.51 -2.87 2.43
C ILE A 68 7.79 -2.02 2.35
N TRP A 69 7.72 -0.82 1.77
CA TRP A 69 8.87 0.10 1.72
C TRP A 69 9.36 0.50 3.10
N ILE A 70 8.46 0.74 4.05
CA ILE A 70 8.82 1.00 5.45
C ILE A 70 9.60 -0.20 6.01
N LEU A 71 9.09 -1.42 5.83
CA LEU A 71 9.77 -2.64 6.31
C LEU A 71 11.16 -2.81 5.67
N VAL A 72 11.26 -2.62 4.36
CA VAL A 72 12.52 -2.68 3.61
C VAL A 72 13.50 -1.62 4.10
N SER A 73 13.04 -0.39 4.35
CA SER A 73 13.88 0.70 4.83
C SER A 73 14.47 0.41 6.21
N ILE A 74 13.69 -0.20 7.12
CA ILE A 74 14.17 -0.63 8.43
C ILE A 74 15.27 -1.69 8.28
N GLY A 75 15.05 -2.70 7.42
CA GLY A 75 16.06 -3.72 7.14
C GLY A 75 17.35 -3.14 6.56
N LEU A 76 17.23 -2.16 5.65
CA LEU A 76 18.38 -1.48 5.06
C LEU A 76 19.17 -0.66 6.09
N VAL A 77 18.49 0.08 6.98
CA VAL A 77 19.14 0.86 8.04
C VAL A 77 19.92 -0.07 8.99
N ILE A 78 19.33 -1.21 9.37
CA ILE A 78 20.02 -2.21 10.21
C ILE A 78 21.28 -2.73 9.50
N LEU A 79 21.16 -3.12 8.24
CA LEU A 79 22.28 -3.64 7.45
C LEU A 79 23.43 -2.62 7.36
N LEU A 80 23.11 -1.38 7.02
CA LEU A 80 24.09 -0.31 6.92
C LEU A 80 24.72 0.05 8.27
N SER A 81 23.96 -0.04 9.37
CA SER A 81 24.49 0.22 10.72
C SER A 81 25.50 -0.83 11.16
N ILE A 82 25.27 -2.10 10.82
CA ILE A 82 26.21 -3.19 11.12
C ILE A 82 27.51 -3.00 10.33
N ILE A 83 27.40 -2.74 9.02
CA ILE A 83 28.57 -2.55 8.14
C ILE A 83 29.33 -1.27 8.56
N GLY A 84 28.63 -0.15 8.70
CA GLY A 84 29.21 1.14 9.05
C GLY A 84 29.79 1.16 10.46
N GLY A 85 29.10 0.57 11.45
CA GLY A 85 29.62 0.44 12.81
C GLY A 85 30.88 -0.42 12.89
N GLY A 86 30.95 -1.51 12.13
CA GLY A 86 32.15 -2.33 12.01
C GLY A 86 33.34 -1.56 11.40
N ILE A 87 33.09 -0.79 10.33
CA ILE A 87 34.11 0.06 9.70
C ILE A 87 34.61 1.13 10.68
N LEU A 88 33.70 1.88 11.33
CA LEU A 88 34.08 2.92 12.28
C LEU A 88 34.89 2.38 13.46
N ASN A 89 34.52 1.22 14.02
CA ASN A 89 35.27 0.57 15.10
C ASN A 89 36.67 0.10 14.65
N SER A 90 36.86 -0.24 13.38
CA SER A 90 38.18 -0.61 12.84
C SER A 90 39.11 0.57 12.58
N MET A 91 38.56 1.80 12.55
CA MET A 91 39.30 3.04 12.31
C MET A 91 39.65 3.79 13.61
N MET A 92 39.12 3.35 14.75
CA MET A 92 39.44 3.85 16.09
C MET A 92 40.46 2.94 16.77
#